data_AF-A0A521BTW4-F1
#
_entry.id   AF-A0A521BTW4-F1
#
_cell.length_a   1.000
_cell.length_b   1.000
_cell.length_c   1.000
_cell.angle_alpha   90.00
_cell.angle_beta   90.00
_cell.angle_gamma   90.00
#
_symmetry.space_group_name_H-M   'P 1'
#
loop_
_entity.id
_entity.type
_entity.pdbx_description
1 polymer ?
#
loop_
_entity_poly.entity_id
_entity_poly.type
_entity_poly.pdbx_seq_one_letter_code
_entity_poly.pdbx_strand_id
1 'polypeptide(L)'
;MKSIKTIFFALALGAAAVSCSGDKKKGIDYNQFKTEVKLTAEQEKSFNEITAKYQQLQEQNFQAAKAQGGNMDRIALGIKNEELRAQQSIEMATVLDGPQMEKFNKFVDENSRKRPRYDNALLERIKTEAQLSEDEFKVVNAANDAFEKAFNDAHDVYHGNNDLAKEYWEKFDTQRKAAIQKALSPEHYMKFEAIVKDVQFKGRK
;
A
#
# COMPACT_ATOMS: atom_id res chain seq x y z
N MET A 1 18.09 -0.15 69.42
CA MET A 1 17.39 0.54 68.31
C MET A 1 18.31 0.56 67.09
N LYS A 2 18.14 -0.39 66.16
CA LYS A 2 18.89 -0.46 64.91
C LYS A 2 17.89 -0.43 63.74
N SER A 3 17.73 0.77 63.19
CA SER A 3 17.47 1.11 61.78
C SER A 3 16.69 0.11 60.91
N ILE A 4 15.37 0.29 60.89
CA ILE A 4 14.46 -0.12 59.82
C ILE A 4 14.68 0.85 58.64
N LYS A 5 15.66 0.61 57.76
CA LYS A 5 15.83 1.35 56.49
C LYS A 5 16.58 0.52 55.45
N THR A 6 16.10 -0.67 55.09
CA THR A 6 16.70 -1.41 53.95
C THR A 6 15.72 -2.35 53.23
N ILE A 7 14.44 -2.00 53.15
CA ILE A 7 13.47 -2.71 52.30
C ILE A 7 12.65 -1.68 51.54
N PHE A 8 13.29 -0.93 50.63
CA PHE A 8 12.56 -0.09 49.66
C PHE A 8 13.31 0.07 48.32
N PHE A 9 14.29 -0.80 48.04
CA PHE A 9 15.11 -0.70 46.82
C PHE A 9 15.00 -1.90 45.86
N ALA A 10 13.97 -2.74 46.02
CA ALA A 10 13.75 -3.92 45.18
C ALA A 10 12.42 -3.90 44.40
N LEU A 11 11.70 -2.77 44.36
CA LEU A 11 10.45 -2.63 43.60
C LEU A 11 10.45 -1.52 42.54
N ALA A 12 11.63 -0.99 42.21
CA ALA A 12 11.79 0.12 41.24
C ALA A 12 12.48 -0.30 39.92
N LEU A 13 12.67 -1.61 39.69
CA LEU A 13 13.24 -2.14 38.44
C LEU A 13 12.22 -2.84 37.53
N GLY A 14 10.95 -2.94 37.94
CA GLY A 14 9.88 -3.53 37.12
C GLY A 14 9.11 -2.53 36.23
N ALA A 15 9.32 -1.23 36.40
CA ALA A 15 8.50 -0.19 35.75
C ALA A 15 9.19 0.54 34.59
N ALA A 16 10.38 0.10 34.15
CA ALA A 16 11.15 0.74 33.09
C ALA A 16 11.17 -0.02 31.75
N ALA A 17 10.34 -1.06 31.59
CA ALA A 17 10.20 -1.79 30.32
C ALA A 17 8.98 -1.35 29.47
N VAL A 18 8.16 -0.40 29.95
CA VAL A 18 7.21 0.32 29.09
C VAL A 18 7.88 1.63 28.67
N SER A 19 9.04 1.51 28.02
CA SER A 19 9.47 2.56 27.11
C SER A 19 8.41 2.59 26.03
N CYS A 20 7.53 3.59 26.10
CA CYS A 20 6.72 4.02 24.98
C CYS A 20 7.67 4.32 23.80
N SER A 21 8.01 3.30 23.01
CA SER A 21 8.02 3.50 21.58
C SER A 21 6.62 4.03 21.29
N GLY A 22 6.51 5.28 20.90
CA GLY A 22 5.30 5.76 20.26
C GLY A 22 5.14 4.91 19.01
N ASP A 23 4.49 3.76 19.14
CA ASP A 23 4.14 2.88 18.05
C ASP A 23 3.18 3.68 17.19
N LYS A 24 3.73 4.46 16.26
CA LYS A 24 2.98 4.94 15.12
C LYS A 24 2.41 3.68 14.49
N LYS A 25 1.11 3.43 14.70
CA LYS A 25 0.37 2.34 14.05
C LYS A 25 0.79 2.32 12.59
N LYS A 26 1.55 1.31 12.20
CA LYS A 26 1.91 1.08 10.80
C LYS A 26 0.72 0.39 10.15
N GLY A 27 0.12 1.03 9.15
CA GLY A 27 -0.98 0.45 8.39
C GLY A 27 -2.31 1.18 8.58
N ILE A 28 -3.37 0.56 8.06
CA ILE A 28 -4.72 1.13 8.01
C ILE A 28 -5.35 1.11 9.41
N ASP A 29 -5.92 2.23 9.85
CA ASP A 29 -6.67 2.30 11.11
C ASP A 29 -8.15 1.96 10.93
N TYR A 30 -8.47 0.67 10.91
CA TYR A 30 -9.83 0.18 10.68
C TYR A 30 -10.86 0.62 11.73
N ASN A 31 -10.44 1.21 12.85
CA ASN A 31 -11.38 1.86 13.76
C ASN A 31 -12.09 3.05 13.12
N GLN A 32 -11.43 3.76 12.19
CA GLN A 32 -12.04 4.86 11.45
C GLN A 32 -13.17 4.37 10.54
N PHE A 33 -13.01 3.21 9.90
CA PHE A 33 -14.07 2.59 9.09
C PHE A 33 -15.36 2.37 9.89
N LYS A 34 -15.22 1.92 11.14
CA LYS A 34 -16.37 1.68 12.04
C LYS A 34 -17.10 2.96 12.48
N THR A 35 -16.52 4.14 12.27
CA THR A 35 -17.22 5.42 12.47
C THR A 35 -18.13 5.79 11.30
N GLU A 36 -17.89 5.24 10.11
CA GLU A 36 -18.63 5.53 8.87
C GLU A 36 -19.62 4.42 8.51
N VAL A 37 -19.44 3.23 9.08
CA VAL A 37 -20.23 2.03 8.80
C VAL A 37 -20.66 1.36 10.09
N LYS A 38 -21.98 1.23 10.27
CA LYS A 38 -22.54 0.47 11.39
C LYS A 38 -22.49 -1.02 11.06
N LEU A 39 -21.79 -1.78 11.90
CA LEU A 39 -21.70 -3.23 11.86
C LEU A 39 -22.64 -3.84 12.91
N THR A 40 -23.16 -5.05 12.66
CA THR A 40 -23.75 -5.84 13.75
C THR A 40 -22.65 -6.33 14.71
N ALA A 41 -23.01 -6.85 15.88
CA ALA A 41 -22.05 -7.38 16.83
C ALA A 41 -21.24 -8.55 16.25
N GLU A 42 -21.89 -9.42 15.48
CA GLU A 42 -21.29 -10.57 14.81
C GLU A 42 -20.34 -10.12 13.68
N GLN A 43 -20.78 -9.13 12.89
CA GLN A 43 -19.95 -8.53 11.84
C GLN A 43 -18.73 -7.86 12.45
N GLU A 44 -18.89 -7.08 13.53
CA GLU A 44 -17.78 -6.37 14.18
C GLU A 44 -16.73 -7.35 14.72
N LYS A 45 -17.17 -8.45 15.34
CA LYS A 45 -16.24 -9.49 15.81
C LYS A 45 -15.40 -10.05 14.66
N SER A 46 -16.06 -10.51 13.59
CA SER A 46 -15.39 -11.11 12.43
C SER A 46 -14.52 -10.09 11.69
N PHE A 47 -14.98 -8.86 11.57
CA PHE A 47 -14.25 -7.74 10.99
C PHE A 47 -12.94 -7.47 11.75
N ASN A 48 -12.99 -7.42 13.08
CA ASN A 48 -11.81 -7.20 13.91
C ASN A 48 -10.82 -8.36 13.78
N GLU A 49 -11.30 -9.61 13.73
CA GLU A 49 -10.46 -10.81 13.55
C GLU A 49 -9.76 -10.80 12.18
N ILE A 50 -10.49 -10.53 11.10
CA ILE A 50 -9.93 -10.47 9.74
C ILE A 50 -8.92 -9.32 9.64
N THR A 51 -9.27 -8.11 10.09
CA THR A 51 -8.36 -6.96 9.99
C THR A 51 -7.07 -7.17 10.81
N ALA A 52 -7.17 -7.73 12.02
CA ALA A 52 -6.00 -8.07 12.83
C ALA A 52 -5.10 -9.12 12.15
N LYS A 53 -5.69 -10.19 11.59
CA LYS A 53 -4.97 -11.23 10.84
C LYS A 53 -4.13 -10.62 9.71
N TYR A 54 -4.73 -9.80 8.85
CA TYR A 54 -4.01 -9.22 7.71
C TYR A 54 -3.02 -8.13 8.12
N GLN A 55 -3.28 -7.37 9.18
CA GLN A 55 -2.28 -6.45 9.75
C GLN A 55 -1.05 -7.22 10.25
N GLN A 56 -1.26 -8.36 10.93
CA GLN A 56 -0.16 -9.22 11.39
C GLN A 56 0.64 -9.80 10.22
N LEU A 57 -0.03 -10.26 9.15
CA LEU A 57 0.65 -10.77 7.95
C LEU A 57 1.47 -9.67 7.25
N GLN A 58 0.95 -8.44 7.18
CA GLN A 58 1.70 -7.29 6.63
C GLN A 58 2.95 -6.98 7.46
N GLU A 59 2.85 -7.01 8.79
CA GLU A 59 4.00 -6.79 9.66
C GLU A 59 5.03 -7.93 9.53
N GLN A 60 4.58 -9.19 9.43
CA GLN A 60 5.47 -10.33 9.17
C GLN A 60 6.22 -10.16 7.84
N ASN A 61 5.54 -9.73 6.77
CA ASN A 61 6.18 -9.44 5.49
C ASN A 61 7.21 -8.30 5.61
N PHE A 62 6.90 -7.25 6.35
CA PHE A 62 7.82 -6.15 6.61
C PHE A 62 9.07 -6.61 7.36
N GLN A 63 8.91 -7.39 8.43
CA GLN A 63 10.03 -7.92 9.21
C GLN A 63 10.87 -8.91 8.41
N ALA A 64 10.24 -9.78 7.63
CA ALA A 64 10.94 -10.70 6.73
C ALA A 64 11.77 -9.94 5.68
N ALA A 65 11.23 -8.88 5.08
CA ALA A 65 11.96 -8.05 4.13
C ALA A 65 13.12 -7.29 4.78
N LYS A 66 12.98 -6.88 6.05
CA LYS A 66 14.07 -6.24 6.81
C LYS A 66 15.18 -7.23 7.17
N ALA A 67 14.84 -8.48 7.45
CA ALA A 67 15.79 -9.52 7.87
C ALA A 67 16.72 -10.01 6.76
N GLN A 68 16.42 -9.72 5.48
CA GLN A 68 17.22 -10.16 4.33
C GLN A 68 18.58 -9.44 4.21
N GLY A 69 18.82 -8.38 5.00
CA GLY A 69 20.05 -7.58 4.91
C GLY A 69 20.09 -6.68 3.65
N GLY A 70 20.93 -5.64 3.68
CA GLY A 70 20.98 -4.65 2.59
C GLY A 70 19.75 -3.72 2.52
N ASN A 71 19.57 -3.08 1.36
CA ASN A 71 18.40 -2.24 1.11
C ASN A 71 17.16 -3.13 0.89
N MET A 72 16.11 -2.89 1.67
CA MET A 72 14.83 -3.59 1.54
C MET A 72 14.28 -3.46 0.12
N ASP A 73 13.95 -4.59 -0.52
CA ASP A 73 13.22 -4.59 -1.79
C ASP A 73 11.78 -4.10 -1.57
N ARG A 74 11.61 -2.78 -1.76
CA ARG A 74 10.33 -2.09 -1.56
C ARG A 74 9.28 -2.52 -2.58
N ILE A 75 9.70 -2.98 -3.76
CA ILE A 75 8.80 -3.42 -4.83
C ILE A 75 8.25 -4.79 -4.46
N ALA A 76 9.12 -5.75 -4.12
CA ALA A 76 8.70 -7.07 -3.68
C ALA A 76 7.80 -7.01 -2.44
N LEU A 77 8.11 -6.14 -1.48
CA LEU A 77 7.23 -5.90 -0.33
C LEU A 77 5.88 -5.29 -0.75
N GLY A 78 5.88 -4.34 -1.69
CA GLY A 78 4.67 -3.74 -2.26
C GLY A 78 3.75 -4.76 -2.91
N ILE A 79 4.30 -5.66 -3.72
CA ILE A 79 3.57 -6.75 -4.40
C ILE A 79 2.89 -7.66 -3.35
N LYS A 80 3.64 -8.15 -2.36
CA LYS A 80 3.07 -8.99 -1.29
C LYS A 80 1.94 -8.30 -0.53
N ASN A 81 2.06 -7.00 -0.29
CA ASN A 81 1.03 -6.23 0.41
C ASN A 81 -0.20 -5.95 -0.47
N GLU A 82 -0.08 -5.92 -1.80
CA GLU A 82 -1.23 -5.90 -2.72
C GLU A 82 -1.97 -7.24 -2.71
N GLU A 83 -1.23 -8.34 -2.75
CA GLU A 83 -1.81 -9.69 -2.67
C GLU A 83 -2.56 -9.90 -1.35
N LEU A 84 -1.97 -9.52 -0.22
CA LEU A 84 -2.64 -9.58 1.09
C LEU A 84 -3.91 -8.73 1.14
N ARG A 85 -3.92 -7.56 0.50
CA ARG A 85 -5.14 -6.72 0.43
C ARG A 85 -6.23 -7.36 -0.42
N ALA A 86 -5.86 -8.00 -1.53
CA ALA A 86 -6.82 -8.75 -2.35
C ALA A 86 -7.43 -9.91 -1.55
N GLN A 87 -6.60 -10.70 -0.85
CA GLN A 87 -7.06 -11.79 0.01
C GLN A 87 -7.95 -11.28 1.16
N GLN A 88 -7.59 -10.17 1.79
CA GLN A 88 -8.40 -9.52 2.81
C GLN A 88 -9.77 -9.13 2.28
N SER A 89 -9.85 -8.55 1.08
CA SER A 89 -11.12 -8.16 0.47
C SER A 89 -12.02 -9.39 0.22
N ILE A 90 -11.45 -10.50 -0.26
CA ILE A 90 -12.18 -11.76 -0.46
C ILE A 90 -12.73 -12.30 0.87
N GLU A 91 -11.91 -12.35 1.93
CA GLU A 91 -12.35 -12.84 3.24
C GLU A 91 -13.38 -11.90 3.86
N MET A 92 -13.21 -10.59 3.71
CA MET A 92 -14.14 -9.58 4.23
C MET A 92 -15.52 -9.63 3.55
N ALA A 93 -15.58 -10.03 2.28
CA ALA A 93 -16.84 -10.22 1.55
C ALA A 93 -17.72 -11.34 2.13
N THR A 94 -17.20 -12.17 3.03
CA THR A 94 -17.99 -13.16 3.78
C THR A 94 -18.70 -12.57 5.01
N VAL A 95 -18.33 -11.35 5.40
CA VAL A 95 -18.80 -10.67 6.62
C VAL A 95 -19.64 -9.44 6.28
N LEU A 96 -19.19 -8.64 5.31
CA LEU A 96 -19.83 -7.40 4.91
C LEU A 96 -20.78 -7.62 3.74
N ASP A 97 -21.92 -6.92 3.75
CA ASP A 97 -22.81 -6.87 2.59
C ASP A 97 -22.23 -6.01 1.45
N GLY A 98 -22.91 -5.98 0.30
CA GLY A 98 -22.45 -5.23 -0.88
C GLY A 98 -22.14 -3.75 -0.59
N PRO A 99 -23.09 -2.97 -0.07
CA PRO A 99 -22.86 -1.57 0.31
C PRO A 99 -21.72 -1.37 1.33
N GLN A 100 -21.60 -2.26 2.32
CA GLN A 100 -20.50 -2.22 3.29
C GLN A 100 -19.15 -2.54 2.64
N MET A 101 -19.10 -3.51 1.72
CA MET A 101 -17.90 -3.88 0.97
C MET A 101 -17.41 -2.77 0.04
N GLU A 102 -18.31 -2.04 -0.61
CA GLU A 102 -17.94 -0.88 -1.43
C GLU A 102 -17.23 0.19 -0.58
N LYS A 103 -17.79 0.51 0.59
CA LYS A 103 -17.18 1.44 1.54
C LYS A 103 -15.84 0.91 2.08
N PHE A 104 -15.76 -0.39 2.38
CA PHE A 104 -14.54 -1.01 2.88
C PHE A 104 -13.42 -0.93 1.85
N ASN A 105 -13.69 -1.31 0.60
CA ASN A 105 -12.71 -1.28 -0.47
C ASN A 105 -12.23 0.16 -0.74
N LYS A 106 -13.14 1.14 -0.73
CA LYS A 106 -12.78 2.56 -0.83
C LYS A 106 -11.92 3.01 0.35
N PHE A 107 -12.31 2.67 1.58
CA PHE A 107 -11.54 3.01 2.78
C PHE A 107 -10.13 2.43 2.75
N VAL A 108 -9.99 1.15 2.38
CA VAL A 108 -8.68 0.50 2.21
C VAL A 108 -7.87 1.17 1.10
N ASP A 109 -8.49 1.49 -0.03
CA ASP A 109 -7.83 2.17 -1.14
C ASP A 109 -7.28 3.55 -0.72
N GLU A 110 -8.04 4.33 0.04
CA GLU A 110 -7.65 5.67 0.48
C GLU A 110 -6.60 5.68 1.59
N ASN A 111 -6.58 4.65 2.44
CA ASN A 111 -5.73 4.57 3.63
C ASN A 111 -4.53 3.62 3.49
N SER A 112 -4.43 2.92 2.37
CA SER A 112 -3.30 2.04 2.08
C SER A 112 -2.12 2.77 1.44
N ARG A 113 -0.91 2.30 1.75
CA ARG A 113 0.26 2.70 0.98
C ARG A 113 0.20 2.07 -0.41
N LYS A 114 0.14 2.91 -1.44
CA LYS A 114 0.09 2.47 -2.83
C LYS A 114 1.49 2.41 -3.45
N ARG A 115 1.65 1.50 -4.40
CA ARG A 115 2.75 1.56 -5.36
C ARG A 115 2.51 2.74 -6.31
N PRO A 116 3.57 3.35 -6.86
CA PRO A 116 3.46 4.55 -7.69
C PRO A 116 2.96 4.25 -9.12
N ARG A 117 2.96 2.98 -9.53
CA ARG A 117 2.59 2.47 -10.85
C ARG A 117 1.07 2.49 -11.08
N TYR A 118 0.63 2.23 -12.32
CA TYR A 118 -0.77 1.87 -12.57
C TYR A 118 -1.09 0.57 -11.82
N ASP A 119 -2.18 0.58 -11.05
CA ASP A 119 -2.65 -0.60 -10.32
C ASP A 119 -3.26 -1.65 -11.26
N ASN A 120 -3.52 -2.84 -10.73
CA ASN A 120 -4.04 -3.96 -11.52
C ASN A 120 -5.42 -3.64 -12.13
N ALA A 121 -6.29 -2.92 -11.41
CA ALA A 121 -7.60 -2.57 -11.93
C ALA A 121 -7.49 -1.61 -13.13
N LEU A 122 -6.59 -0.62 -13.05
CA LEU A 122 -6.31 0.28 -14.16
C LEU A 122 -5.62 -0.45 -15.32
N LEU A 123 -4.70 -1.39 -15.04
CA LEU A 123 -4.06 -2.20 -16.08
C LEU A 123 -5.07 -3.08 -16.83
N GLU A 124 -5.99 -3.73 -16.14
CA GLU A 124 -7.06 -4.52 -16.77
C GLU A 124 -8.00 -3.65 -17.61
N ARG A 125 -8.32 -2.44 -17.14
CA ARG A 125 -9.08 -1.46 -17.92
C ARG A 125 -8.31 -1.01 -19.15
N ILE A 126 -7.02 -0.69 -19.03
CA ILE A 126 -6.16 -0.36 -20.17
C ILE A 126 -6.18 -1.50 -21.20
N LYS A 127 -5.95 -2.75 -20.76
CA LYS A 127 -5.95 -3.92 -21.63
C LYS A 127 -7.26 -4.06 -22.39
N THR A 128 -8.37 -3.99 -21.65
CA THR A 128 -9.71 -4.28 -22.17
C THR A 128 -10.26 -3.12 -23.02
N GLU A 129 -10.26 -1.90 -22.48
CA GLU A 129 -10.87 -0.73 -23.13
C GLU A 129 -10.02 -0.21 -24.30
N ALA A 130 -8.68 -0.32 -24.22
CA ALA A 130 -7.81 -0.01 -25.36
C ALA A 130 -7.66 -1.17 -26.36
N GLN A 131 -8.28 -2.33 -26.08
CA GLN A 131 -8.31 -3.52 -26.93
C GLN A 131 -6.91 -4.04 -27.28
N LEU A 132 -6.00 -4.01 -26.30
CA LEU A 132 -4.61 -4.39 -26.50
C LEU A 132 -4.51 -5.89 -26.71
N SER A 133 -3.69 -6.29 -27.68
CA SER A 133 -3.20 -7.67 -27.77
C SER A 133 -2.35 -8.02 -26.54
N GLU A 134 -2.12 -9.31 -26.31
CA GLU A 134 -1.25 -9.76 -25.20
C GLU A 134 0.17 -9.19 -25.31
N ASP A 135 0.70 -9.07 -26.52
CA ASP A 135 2.06 -8.55 -26.73
C ASP A 135 2.14 -7.03 -26.50
N GLU A 136 1.14 -6.27 -26.95
CA GLU A 136 1.01 -4.85 -26.62
C GLU A 136 0.86 -4.64 -25.11
N PHE A 137 0.04 -5.46 -24.45
CA PHE A 137 -0.17 -5.38 -23.01
C PHE A 137 1.10 -5.72 -22.22
N LYS A 138 1.91 -6.68 -22.67
CA LYS A 138 3.22 -6.96 -22.06
C LYS A 138 4.13 -5.73 -22.08
N VAL A 139 4.14 -4.97 -23.18
CA VAL A 139 4.94 -3.74 -23.26
C VAL A 139 4.42 -2.68 -22.30
N VAL A 140 3.09 -2.49 -22.21
CA VAL A 140 2.47 -1.58 -21.22
C VAL A 140 2.86 -1.97 -19.79
N ASN A 141 2.76 -3.25 -19.45
CA ASN A 141 3.10 -3.74 -18.12
C ASN A 141 4.60 -3.57 -17.81
N ALA A 142 5.47 -3.87 -18.79
CA ALA A 142 6.92 -3.68 -18.66
C ALA A 142 7.30 -2.20 -18.48
N ALA A 143 6.69 -1.29 -19.24
CA ALA A 143 6.91 0.15 -19.08
C ALA A 143 6.43 0.65 -17.70
N ASN A 144 5.34 0.08 -17.18
CA ASN A 144 4.81 0.38 -15.87
C ASN A 144 5.70 -0.13 -14.73
N ASP A 145 6.32 -1.31 -14.90
CA ASP A 145 7.31 -1.86 -13.97
C ASP A 145 8.62 -1.06 -13.98
N ALA A 146 9.10 -0.69 -15.17
CA ALA A 146 10.29 0.14 -15.32
C ALA A 146 10.10 1.52 -14.67
N PHE A 147 8.92 2.11 -14.82
CA PHE A 147 8.53 3.33 -14.12
C PHE A 147 8.64 3.20 -12.60
N GLU A 148 8.05 2.15 -12.02
CA GLU A 148 8.10 1.94 -10.58
C GLU A 148 9.53 1.76 -10.09
N LYS A 149 10.32 0.99 -10.83
CA LYS A 149 11.72 0.76 -10.49
C LYS A 149 12.48 2.08 -10.47
N ALA A 150 12.41 2.86 -11.55
CA ALA A 150 13.11 4.14 -11.66
C ALA A 150 12.67 5.12 -10.54
N PHE A 151 11.38 5.17 -10.24
CA PHE A 151 10.85 6.03 -9.17
C PHE A 151 11.29 5.58 -7.76
N ASN A 152 11.38 4.26 -7.50
CA ASN A 152 11.89 3.74 -6.24
C ASN A 152 13.41 3.92 -6.12
N ASP A 153 14.17 3.72 -7.19
CA ASP A 153 15.63 3.95 -7.21
C ASP A 153 15.97 5.42 -6.91
N ALA A 154 15.11 6.36 -7.33
CA ALA A 154 15.24 7.78 -7.01
C ALA A 154 14.79 8.16 -5.58
N HIS A 155 14.33 7.20 -4.75
CA HIS A 155 13.83 7.48 -3.39
C HIS A 155 14.89 8.15 -2.49
N ASP A 156 16.16 7.77 -2.66
CA ASP A 156 17.28 8.38 -1.95
C ASP A 156 17.63 9.79 -2.45
N VAL A 157 17.06 10.24 -3.56
CA VAL A 157 17.25 11.62 -4.01
C VAL A 157 16.18 12.53 -3.42
N TYR A 158 14.91 12.11 -3.49
CA TYR A 158 13.82 12.94 -2.96
C TYR A 158 13.61 12.80 -1.45
N HIS A 159 13.99 11.68 -0.82
CA HIS A 159 14.00 11.49 0.64
C HIS A 159 12.74 11.97 1.42
N GLY A 160 11.57 11.95 0.78
CA GLY A 160 10.31 12.42 1.38
C GLY A 160 9.92 13.87 1.07
N ASN A 161 10.72 14.60 0.30
CA ASN A 161 10.33 15.87 -0.32
C ASN A 161 9.29 15.59 -1.41
N ASN A 162 8.06 16.06 -1.20
CA ASN A 162 6.95 15.83 -2.12
C ASN A 162 7.10 16.56 -3.46
N ASP A 163 7.71 17.75 -3.49
CA ASP A 163 7.91 18.51 -4.73
C ASP A 163 8.92 17.80 -5.62
N LEU A 164 10.05 17.40 -5.03
CA LEU A 164 11.07 16.63 -5.76
C LEU A 164 10.55 15.24 -6.16
N ALA A 165 9.77 14.58 -5.30
CA ALA A 165 9.10 13.33 -5.67
C ALA A 165 8.15 13.53 -6.86
N LYS A 166 7.40 14.63 -6.90
CA LYS A 166 6.52 14.95 -8.03
C LYS A 166 7.32 15.12 -9.33
N GLU A 167 8.43 15.86 -9.30
CA GLU A 167 9.30 16.05 -10.47
C GLU A 167 9.83 14.72 -11.02
N TYR A 168 10.32 13.84 -10.15
CA TYR A 168 10.78 12.50 -10.55
C TYR A 168 9.63 11.63 -11.07
N TRP A 169 8.46 11.70 -10.44
CA TRP A 169 7.28 10.97 -10.90
C TRP A 169 6.89 11.42 -12.32
N GLU A 170 6.78 12.72 -12.57
CA GLU A 170 6.41 13.28 -13.88
C GLU A 170 7.46 12.95 -14.96
N LYS A 171 8.75 13.02 -14.61
CA LYS A 171 9.85 12.63 -15.49
C LYS A 171 9.73 11.17 -15.93
N PHE A 172 9.55 10.25 -14.98
CA PHE A 172 9.47 8.83 -15.29
C PHE A 172 8.13 8.47 -15.96
N ASP A 173 7.04 9.16 -15.63
CA ASP A 173 5.74 8.94 -16.29
C ASP A 173 5.80 9.36 -17.76
N THR A 174 6.46 10.47 -18.06
CA THR A 174 6.74 10.90 -19.43
C THR A 174 7.52 9.83 -20.19
N GLN A 175 8.52 9.22 -19.56
CA GLN A 175 9.30 8.12 -20.18
C GLN A 175 8.45 6.87 -20.38
N ARG A 176 7.61 6.50 -19.40
CA ARG A 176 6.66 5.38 -19.48
C ARG A 176 5.71 5.57 -20.67
N LYS A 177 5.05 6.73 -20.77
CA LYS A 177 4.12 7.06 -21.85
C LYS A 177 4.81 7.06 -23.21
N ALA A 178 6.01 7.62 -23.31
CA ALA A 178 6.79 7.60 -24.55
C ALA A 178 7.18 6.17 -24.99
N ALA A 179 7.52 5.28 -24.05
CA ALA A 179 7.79 3.88 -24.36
C ALA A 179 6.55 3.15 -24.87
N ILE A 180 5.39 3.40 -24.26
CA ILE A 180 4.10 2.83 -24.67
C ILE A 180 3.69 3.37 -26.04
N GLN A 181 3.82 4.67 -26.29
CA GLN A 181 3.48 5.30 -27.57
C GLN A 181 4.27 4.70 -28.75
N LYS A 182 5.54 4.34 -28.52
CA LYS A 182 6.38 3.73 -29.56
C LYS A 182 5.96 2.29 -29.90
N ALA A 183 5.27 1.61 -28.99
CA ALA A 183 4.92 0.20 -29.13
C ALA A 183 3.49 -0.02 -29.60
N LEU A 184 2.57 0.90 -29.26
CA LEU A 184 1.17 0.79 -29.64
C LEU A 184 0.90 1.44 -31.01
N SER A 185 -0.14 0.96 -31.69
CA SER A 185 -0.71 1.69 -32.82
C SER A 185 -1.22 3.07 -32.38
N PRO A 186 -1.32 4.07 -33.27
CA PRO A 186 -1.88 5.37 -32.92
C PRO A 186 -3.28 5.29 -32.28
N GLU A 187 -4.14 4.40 -32.78
CA GLU A 187 -5.49 4.20 -32.25
C GLU A 187 -5.46 3.64 -30.82
N HIS A 188 -4.67 2.58 -30.59
CA HIS A 188 -4.54 1.98 -29.26
C HIS A 188 -3.90 2.95 -28.27
N TYR A 189 -2.91 3.74 -28.71
CA TYR A 189 -2.30 4.76 -27.87
C TYR A 189 -3.29 5.87 -27.48
N MET A 190 -4.13 6.34 -28.40
CA MET A 190 -5.16 7.34 -28.06
C MET A 190 -6.13 6.82 -27.00
N LYS A 191 -6.57 5.57 -27.09
CA LYS A 191 -7.42 4.93 -26.06
C LYS A 191 -6.68 4.82 -24.73
N PHE A 192 -5.44 4.34 -24.75
CA PHE A 192 -4.57 4.27 -23.57
C PHE A 192 -4.44 5.64 -22.88
N GLU A 193 -4.09 6.69 -23.63
CA GLU A 193 -3.89 8.04 -23.12
C GLU A 193 -5.17 8.59 -22.48
N ALA A 194 -6.33 8.35 -23.11
CA ALA A 194 -7.63 8.76 -22.56
C ALA A 194 -7.95 8.08 -21.22
N ILE A 195 -7.56 6.81 -21.04
CA ILE A 195 -7.79 6.04 -19.81
C ILE A 195 -6.90 6.56 -18.67
N VAL A 196 -5.65 6.95 -18.96
CA VAL A 196 -4.66 7.33 -17.94
C VAL A 196 -4.51 8.84 -17.71
N LYS A 197 -5.28 9.68 -18.42
CA LYS A 197 -5.15 11.15 -18.38
C LYS A 197 -5.27 11.78 -16.99
N ASP A 198 -6.07 11.18 -16.10
CA ASP A 198 -6.34 11.69 -14.76
C ASP A 198 -5.39 11.08 -13.70
N VAL A 199 -4.47 10.20 -14.12
CA VAL A 199 -3.46 9.63 -13.25
C VAL A 199 -2.37 10.67 -13.01
N GLN A 200 -2.23 11.06 -11.75
CA GLN A 200 -1.28 12.06 -11.29
C GLN A 200 -0.55 11.58 -10.05
N PHE A 201 0.59 12.21 -9.76
CA PHE A 201 1.32 11.98 -8.53
C PHE A 201 0.43 12.24 -7.30
N LYS A 202 0.35 11.24 -6.41
CA LYS A 202 -0.28 11.37 -5.10
C LYS A 202 0.82 11.50 -4.06
N GLY A 203 1.05 12.72 -3.59
CA GLY A 203 2.04 13.01 -2.56
C GLY A 203 1.76 12.28 -1.26
N ARG A 204 2.81 12.10 -0.43
CA ARG A 204 2.64 11.55 0.91
C ARG A 204 2.03 12.62 1.81
N LYS A 205 0.93 12.28 2.49
CA LYS A 205 0.35 13.09 3.57
C LYS A 205 1.15 12.89 4.86
#